data_AF-X0ZBM8-F1
#
_entry.id   AF-X0ZBM8-F1
#
_cell.length_a   1.000
_cell.length_b   1.000
_cell.length_c   1.000
_cell.angle_alpha   90.00
_cell.angle_beta   90.00
_cell.angle_gamma   90.00
#
_symmetry.space_group_name_H-M   'P 1'
#
loop_
_entity.id
_entity.type
_entity.pdbx_description
1 polymer ?
#
loop_
_entity_poly.entity_id
_entity_poly.type
_entity_poly.pdbx_seq_one_letter_code
_entity_poly.pdbx_strand_id
1 'polypeptide(L)' 'EWHAAFQLRKKELMKIIPVYEDEDLIPNLLMPLLNVKYTKENFDEFIKKLSHEINR' A
#
# COMPACT_ATOMS: atom_id res chain seq x y z
N GLU A 1 0.03 7.90 -15.12
CA GLU A 1 1.06 7.33 -14.22
C GLU A 1 0.52 6.21 -13.33
N TRP A 2 -0.53 6.44 -12.52
CA TRP A 2 -1.12 5.42 -11.63
C TRP A 2 -1.57 4.11 -12.29
N HIS A 3 -2.04 4.16 -13.53
CA HIS A 3 -2.44 2.96 -14.27
C HIS A 3 -1.27 1.99 -14.51
N ALA A 4 -0.05 2.51 -14.68
CA ALA A 4 1.15 1.68 -14.85
C ALA A 4 1.50 0.96 -13.53
N ALA A 5 1.44 1.67 -12.39
CA ALA A 5 1.61 1.07 -11.08
C ALA A 5 0.57 -0.03 -10.82
N PHE A 6 -0.68 0.19 -11.20
CA PHE A 6 -1.76 -0.80 -11.11
C PHE A 6 -1.46 -2.07 -11.91
N GLN A 7 -1.01 -1.92 -13.16
CA GLN A 7 -0.66 -3.06 -14.01
C GLN A 7 0.56 -3.83 -13.50
N LEU A 8 1.56 -3.15 -12.94
CA LEU A 8 2.72 -3.79 -12.34
C LEU A 8 2.36 -4.56 -11.07
N ARG A 9 1.48 -4.01 -10.21
CA ARG A 9 0.99 -4.70 -9.01
C ARG A 9 0.18 -5.95 -9.35
N LYS A 10 -0.72 -5.85 -10.34
CA LYS A 10 -1.48 -7.02 -10.83
C LYS A 10 -0.61 -8.16 -11.33
N LYS A 11 0.59 -7.86 -11.82
CA LYS A 11 1.56 -8.84 -12.31
C LYS A 11 2.55 -9.29 -11.23
N GLU A 12 2.42 -8.80 -9.99
CA GLU A 12 3.37 -9.04 -8.89
C GLU A 12 4.81 -8.59 -9.21
N LEU A 13 4.97 -7.69 -10.18
CA LEU A 13 6.27 -7.16 -10.61
C LEU A 13 6.65 -5.86 -9.88
N MET A 14 5.73 -5.34 -9.06
CA MET A 14 5.93 -4.08 -8.36
C MET A 14 6.75 -4.31 -7.10
N LYS A 15 8.02 -3.89 -7.12
CA LYS A 15 8.93 -3.89 -5.95
C LYS A 15 8.66 -2.76 -4.95
N ILE A 16 7.63 -1.95 -5.20
CA ILE A 16 7.27 -0.78 -4.39
C ILE A 16 6.05 -1.15 -3.56
N ILE A 17 6.14 -0.97 -2.24
CA ILE A 17 5.02 -1.13 -1.31
C ILE A 17 4.48 0.25 -0.99
N PRO A 18 3.30 0.62 -1.49
CA PRO A 18 2.75 1.94 -1.25
C PRO A 18 2.11 2.00 0.15
N VAL A 19 2.42 3.07 0.86
CA VAL A 19 1.95 3.36 2.21
C VAL A 19 1.08 4.60 2.17
N TYR A 20 0.03 4.63 2.99
CA TYR A 20 -0.86 5.79 3.09
C TYR A 20 -1.18 6.13 4.54
N GLU A 21 -1.57 7.38 4.78
CA GLU A 21 -1.93 7.88 6.12
C GLU A 21 -3.43 8.19 6.21
N ASP A 22 -3.94 8.99 5.27
CA ASP A 22 -5.33 9.44 5.24
C ASP A 22 -6.09 8.81 4.05
N GLU A 23 -7.17 8.09 4.34
CA GLU A 23 -8.00 7.39 3.37
C GLU A 23 -8.89 8.35 2.57
N ASP A 24 -9.28 9.47 3.17
CA ASP A 24 -10.20 10.44 2.55
C ASP A 24 -9.52 11.22 1.42
N LEU A 25 -8.19 11.26 1.43
CA LEU A 25 -7.37 11.89 0.39
C LEU A 25 -7.03 10.95 -0.77
N ILE A 26 -7.46 9.69 -0.69
CA ILE A 26 -7.11 8.66 -1.66
C ILE A 26 -8.31 8.39 -2.58
N PRO A 27 -8.14 8.53 -3.90
CA PRO A 27 -9.14 8.07 -4.84
C PRO A 27 -9.46 6.59 -4.63
N ASN A 28 -10.74 6.25 -4.53
CA ASN A 28 -11.22 4.86 -4.34
C ASN A 28 -10.61 3.84 -5.32
N LEU A 29 -10.25 4.28 -6.53
CA LEU A 29 -9.59 3.45 -7.54
C LEU A 29 -8.20 2.95 -7.11
N LEU A 30 -7.50 3.69 -6.25
CA LEU A 30 -6.17 3.37 -5.75
C LEU A 30 -6.19 2.55 -4.46
N MET A 31 -7.32 2.49 -3.74
CA MET A 31 -7.44 1.71 -2.50
C MET A 31 -7.00 0.25 -2.64
N PRO A 32 -7.33 -0.49 -3.73
CA PRO A 32 -6.85 -1.85 -3.92
C PRO A 32 -5.34 -1.96 -4.14
N LEU A 33 -4.63 -0.84 -4.34
CA LEU A 33 -3.17 -0.78 -4.44
C LEU A 33 -2.49 -0.52 -3.10
N LEU A 34 -3.24 -0.13 -2.07
CA LEU A 34 -2.73 0.41 -0.83
C LEU A 34 -3.03 -0.54 0.32
N ASN A 35 -2.07 -1.40 0.65
CA ASN A 35 -2.26 -2.42 1.69
C ASN A 35 -1.68 -2.04 3.05
N VAL A 36 -0.90 -0.96 3.10
CA VAL A 36 -0.17 -0.55 4.31
C VAL A 36 -0.63 0.84 4.73
N LYS A 37 -1.39 0.90 5.81
CA LYS A 37 -1.74 2.16 6.48
C LYS A 37 -0.68 2.50 7.51
N TYR A 38 -0.22 3.74 7.49
CA TYR A 38 0.58 4.35 8.54
C TYR A 38 -0.32 5.20 9.43
N THR A 39 -0.23 4.97 10.73
CA THR A 39 -0.84 5.84 11.76
C THR A 39 0.17 6.00 12.87
N LYS A 40 0.39 7.23 13.34
CA LYS A 40 1.38 7.52 14.39
C LYS A 40 1.04 6.78 15.70
N GLU A 41 -0.24 6.57 15.95
CA GLU A 41 -0.79 5.94 17.15
C GLU A 41 -0.58 4.42 17.17
N ASN A 42 -0.30 3.81 16.02
CA ASN A 42 -0.19 2.35 15.88
C ASN A 42 0.96 1.94 14.95
N PHE A 43 2.17 2.34 15.35
CA PHE A 43 3.39 2.03 14.61
C PHE A 43 3.66 0.52 14.50
N ASP A 44 3.35 -0.25 15.54
CA ASP A 44 3.57 -1.70 15.53
C ASP A 44 2.72 -2.41 14.47
N GLU A 45 1.46 -2.00 14.32
CA GLU A 45 0.58 -2.54 13.28
C GLU A 45 1.07 -2.18 11.87
N PHE A 46 1.60 -0.96 11.70
CA PHE A 46 2.24 -0.55 10.46
C PHE A 46 3.42 -1.46 10.11
N ILE A 47 4.33 -1.73 11.06
CA ILE A 47 5.47 -2.62 10.84
C ILE A 47 5.04 -4.06 10.53
N LYS A 48 4.03 -4.58 11.23
CA LYS A 48 3.48 -5.92 10.96
C LYS A 48 2.93 -6.04 9.53
N LYS A 49 2.11 -5.07 9.10
CA LYS A 49 1.54 -5.05 7.74
C LYS A 49 2.62 -4.87 6.67
N LEU A 50 3.60 -4.02 6.92
CA LEU A 50 4.73 -3.82 6.00
C LEU A 50 5.54 -5.12 5.85
N SER A 51 5.88 -5.79 6.95
CA SER A 51 6.61 -7.05 6.93
C SER A 51 5.83 -8.16 6.22
N HIS A 52 4.50 -8.21 6.40
CA HIS A 52 3.65 -9.14 5.66
C HIS A 52 3.73 -8.91 4.14
N GLU A 53 3.63 -7.66 3.68
CA GLU A 53 3.70 -7.35 2.24
C GLU A 53 5.10 -7.56 1.65
N ILE A 54 6.18 -7.50 2.45
CA ILE A 54 7.55 -7.83 2.00
C ILE A 54 7.73 -9.34 1.77
N ASN A 55 7.09 -10.18 2.59
CA ASN A 55 7.26 -11.63 2.58
C ASN A 55 6.23 -12.39 1.72
N ARG A 56 5.33 -11.67 1.07
CA ARG A 56 4.25 -12.21 0.24
C ARG A 56 4.72 -12.44 -1.19
#